data_AF-A0A1B6DZU2-F1
#
_entry.id   AF-A0A1B6DZU2-F1
#
_cell.length_a   1.000
_cell.length_b   1.000
_cell.length_c   1.000
_cell.angle_alpha   90.00
_cell.angle_beta   90.00
_cell.angle_gamma   90.00
#
_symmetry.space_group_name_H-M   'P 1'
#
loop_
_entity.id
_entity.type
_entity.pdbx_description
1 polymer ?
#
loop_
_entity_poly.entity_id
_entity_poly.type
_entity_poly.pdbx_seq_one_letter_code
_entity_poly.pdbx_strand_id
1 'polypeptide(L)'
;MTKPTLVESNEIFIIDYNKLVNIKHEIEPNNEVKKIAKDLREAFQYKKAVFLVNHTISKEDENKVYSLIRKFSALPNPIKEKYKSIINTGYHGYTSQQSERINKDGLIEFKESYNIIGYNRYLPDEEISEFSKTINTITEKLLNISNILLQLFAISLDSCK
;
A
#
# COMPACT_ATOMS: atom_id res chain seq x y z
N MET A 1 -1.36 -6.33 33.08
CA MET A 1 -0.12 -6.12 32.29
C MET A 1 -0.51 -5.97 30.84
N THR A 2 -0.18 -4.85 30.21
CA THR A 2 -0.39 -4.61 28.77
C THR A 2 0.55 -5.52 27.98
N LYS A 3 0.04 -6.18 26.93
CA LYS A 3 0.90 -6.93 26.00
C LYS A 3 1.85 -5.93 25.31
N PRO A 4 3.14 -6.25 25.18
CA PRO A 4 4.05 -5.44 24.38
C PRO A 4 3.54 -5.34 22.94
N THR A 5 3.70 -4.18 22.32
CA THR A 5 3.43 -3.98 20.90
C THR A 5 4.38 -4.81 20.05
N LEU A 6 4.02 -5.08 18.80
CA LEU A 6 4.84 -5.84 17.85
C LEU A 6 6.22 -5.19 17.59
N VAL A 7 6.33 -3.89 17.84
CA VAL A 7 7.60 -3.13 17.77
C VAL A 7 8.41 -3.37 19.05
N GLU A 8 7.79 -3.28 20.22
CA GLU A 8 8.44 -3.54 21.53
C GLU A 8 8.88 -5.00 21.68
N SER A 9 8.18 -5.95 21.05
CA SER A 9 8.56 -7.36 21.01
C SER A 9 9.63 -7.68 19.95
N ASN A 10 10.09 -6.68 19.19
CA ASN A 10 11.04 -6.84 18.08
C ASN A 10 10.54 -7.87 17.03
N GLU A 11 9.23 -7.98 16.89
CA GLU A 11 8.59 -8.91 15.95
C GLU A 11 8.46 -8.33 14.55
N ILE A 12 8.64 -7.02 14.36
CA ILE A 12 8.57 -6.38 13.05
C ILE A 12 9.87 -5.63 12.74
N PHE A 13 10.46 -5.95 11.60
CA PHE A 13 11.67 -5.28 11.12
C PHE A 13 11.33 -3.90 10.55
N ILE A 14 12.15 -2.91 10.91
CA ILE A 14 12.04 -1.54 10.43
C ILE A 14 13.10 -1.31 9.36
N ILE A 15 12.66 -0.90 8.17
CA ILE A 15 13.53 -0.49 7.06
C ILE A 15 13.46 1.03 6.97
N ASP A 16 14.61 1.66 7.11
CA ASP A 16 14.75 3.10 6.92
C ASP A 16 15.00 3.42 5.45
N TYR A 17 13.98 3.96 4.77
CA TYR A 17 14.06 4.31 3.36
C TYR A 17 15.13 5.36 3.08
N ASN A 18 15.52 6.20 4.05
CA ASN A 18 16.60 7.18 3.83
C ASN A 18 17.94 6.53 3.46
N LYS A 19 18.17 5.30 3.92
CA LYS A 19 19.35 4.51 3.55
C LYS A 19 19.29 4.00 2.10
N LEU A 20 18.14 4.17 1.46
CA LEU A 20 17.86 3.81 0.07
C LEU A 20 17.91 5.04 -0.86
N VAL A 21 18.05 6.26 -0.36
CA VAL A 21 17.85 7.48 -1.18
C VAL A 21 18.92 7.66 -2.26
N ASN A 22 20.10 7.05 -2.07
CA ASN A 22 21.18 7.02 -3.06
C ASN A 22 21.04 5.88 -4.09
N ILE A 23 19.99 5.08 -3.97
CA ILE A 23 19.72 3.94 -4.84
C ILE A 23 18.95 4.44 -6.07
N LYS A 24 19.64 4.54 -7.21
CA LYS A 24 19.05 4.93 -8.50
C LYS A 24 18.28 3.77 -9.14
N HIS A 25 17.64 4.04 -10.28
CA HIS A 25 16.83 3.13 -11.10
C HIS A 25 17.52 1.81 -11.52
N GLU A 26 18.83 1.69 -11.29
CA GLU A 26 19.61 0.46 -11.40
C GLU A 26 20.56 0.41 -10.21
N ILE A 27 20.24 -0.42 -9.21
CA ILE A 27 21.05 -0.51 -7.99
C ILE A 27 22.37 -1.22 -8.30
N GLU A 28 23.50 -0.51 -8.30
CA GLU A 28 24.79 -1.17 -8.14
C GLU A 28 24.96 -1.63 -6.68
N PRO A 29 25.08 -2.94 -6.41
CA PRO A 29 25.02 -3.46 -5.05
C PRO A 29 26.34 -3.24 -4.31
N ASN A 30 26.45 -2.08 -3.64
CA ASN A 30 27.49 -1.84 -2.65
C ASN A 30 27.23 -2.64 -1.34
N ASN A 31 28.17 -2.61 -0.40
CA ASN A 31 28.07 -3.37 0.85
C ASN A 31 26.86 -3.00 1.70
N GLU A 32 26.47 -1.72 1.71
CA GLU A 32 25.32 -1.24 2.47
C GLU A 32 24.01 -1.74 1.86
N VAL A 33 23.87 -1.62 0.54
CA VAL A 33 22.73 -2.16 -0.21
C VAL A 33 22.58 -3.66 0.01
N LYS A 34 23.68 -4.43 -0.09
CA LYS A 34 23.66 -5.88 0.14
C LYS A 34 23.22 -6.23 1.55
N LYS A 35 23.65 -5.45 2.55
CA LYS A 35 23.23 -5.63 3.95
C LYS A 35 21.73 -5.39 4.10
N ILE A 36 21.21 -4.27 3.57
CA ILE A 36 19.78 -3.96 3.61
C ILE A 36 18.97 -5.04 2.88
N ALA A 37 19.41 -5.48 1.71
CA ALA A 37 18.76 -6.54 0.95
C ALA A 37 18.69 -7.85 1.75
N LYS A 38 19.78 -8.20 2.46
CA LYS A 38 19.80 -9.36 3.37
C LYS A 38 18.83 -9.18 4.54
N ASP A 39 18.84 -8.03 5.20
CA ASP A 39 17.95 -7.73 6.32
C ASP A 39 16.46 -7.80 5.90
N LEU A 40 16.14 -7.26 4.72
CA LEU A 40 14.81 -7.35 4.10
C LEU A 40 14.41 -8.82 3.86
N ARG A 41 15.30 -9.64 3.30
CA ARG A 41 15.04 -11.06 3.07
C ARG A 41 14.78 -11.80 4.38
N GLU A 42 15.62 -11.61 5.39
CA GLU A 42 15.45 -12.24 6.70
C GLU A 42 14.11 -11.82 7.32
N ALA A 43 13.77 -10.54 7.25
CA ALA A 43 12.49 -10.04 7.74
C ALA A 43 11.29 -10.73 7.08
N PHE A 44 11.29 -10.88 5.76
CA PHE A 44 10.20 -11.56 5.05
C PHE A 44 10.19 -13.08 5.28
N GLN A 45 11.36 -13.71 5.46
CA GLN A 45 11.46 -15.14 5.78
C GLN A 45 10.92 -15.47 7.17
N TYR A 46 11.26 -14.65 8.18
CA TYR A 46 10.93 -14.96 9.58
C TYR A 46 9.67 -14.27 10.09
N LYS A 47 9.41 -13.03 9.65
CA LYS A 47 8.35 -12.17 10.22
C LYS A 47 7.23 -11.86 9.22
N LYS A 48 7.44 -12.11 7.93
CA LYS A 48 6.45 -11.94 6.83
C LYS A 48 5.98 -10.49 6.62
N ALA A 49 6.49 -9.53 7.37
CA ALA A 49 6.14 -8.13 7.32
C ALA A 49 7.29 -7.24 7.78
N VAL A 50 7.31 -6.01 7.27
CA VAL A 50 8.26 -4.94 7.62
C VAL A 50 7.51 -3.62 7.76
N PHE A 51 8.03 -2.72 8.60
CA PHE A 51 7.67 -1.31 8.55
C PHE A 51 8.70 -0.55 7.71
N LEU A 52 8.22 0.17 6.71
CA LEU A 52 9.04 1.13 5.98
C LEU A 52 8.87 2.50 6.61
N VAL A 53 9.96 3.09 7.10
CA VAL A 53 9.98 4.43 7.71
C VAL A 53 10.79 5.39 6.84
N ASN A 54 10.59 6.69 7.06
CA ASN A 54 11.24 7.77 6.29
C ASN A 54 11.08 7.61 4.76
N HIS A 55 9.97 7.00 4.32
CA HIS A 55 9.63 6.88 2.92
C HIS A 55 9.30 8.25 2.30
N THR A 56 9.31 8.32 0.97
CA THR A 56 9.10 9.57 0.21
C THR A 56 7.65 10.08 0.21
N ILE A 57 6.71 9.33 0.79
CA ILE A 57 5.33 9.79 0.95
C ILE A 57 5.29 10.77 2.13
N SER A 58 4.92 12.02 1.83
CA SER A 58 4.83 13.07 2.86
C SER A 58 3.55 12.94 3.68
N LYS A 59 3.56 13.51 4.89
CA LYS A 59 2.33 13.57 5.71
C LYS A 59 1.22 14.36 5.03
N GLU A 60 1.57 15.37 4.22
CA GLU A 60 0.62 16.12 3.43
C GLU A 60 -0.07 15.24 2.38
N ASP A 61 0.70 14.41 1.66
CA ASP A 61 0.13 13.45 0.69
C ASP A 61 -0.81 12.45 1.37
N GLU A 62 -0.39 11.87 2.49
CA GLU A 62 -1.24 10.96 3.28
C GLU A 62 -2.55 11.65 3.68
N ASN A 63 -2.45 12.85 4.24
CA ASN A 63 -3.61 13.60 4.69
C ASN A 63 -4.57 13.92 3.54
N LYS A 64 -4.06 14.24 2.34
CA LYS A 64 -4.86 14.46 1.13
C LYS A 64 -5.61 13.18 0.74
N VAL A 65 -4.91 12.05 0.64
CA VAL A 65 -5.52 10.75 0.29
C VAL A 65 -6.59 10.35 1.30
N TYR A 66 -6.28 10.40 2.61
CA TYR A 66 -7.24 10.10 3.65
C TYR A 66 -8.44 11.05 3.65
N SER A 67 -8.23 12.32 3.32
CA SER A 67 -9.32 13.31 3.17
C SER A 67 -10.26 12.93 2.04
N LEU A 68 -9.74 12.53 0.88
CA LEU A 68 -10.54 12.09 -0.26
C LEU A 68 -11.33 10.81 0.04
N ILE A 69 -10.69 9.82 0.68
CA ILE A 69 -11.36 8.57 1.08
C ILE A 69 -12.48 8.86 2.08
N ARG A 70 -12.25 9.73 3.07
CA ARG A 70 -13.29 10.14 4.03
C ARG A 70 -14.45 10.87 3.34
N LYS A 71 -14.16 11.78 2.42
CA LYS A 71 -15.19 12.48 1.63
C LYS A 71 -16.04 11.48 0.84
N PHE A 72 -15.40 10.51 0.17
CA PHE A 72 -16.10 9.45 -0.56
C PHE A 72 -16.98 8.60 0.36
N SER A 73 -16.43 8.13 1.48
CA SER A 73 -17.14 7.29 2.44
C SER A 73 -18.39 7.99 3.01
N ALA A 74 -18.32 9.32 3.17
CA ALA A 74 -19.40 10.17 3.64
C ALA A 74 -20.48 10.49 2.58
N LEU A 75 -20.28 10.12 1.32
CA LEU A 75 -21.29 10.31 0.28
C LEU A 75 -22.52 9.43 0.55
N PRO A 76 -23.73 9.90 0.19
CA PRO A 76 -24.93 9.07 0.19
C PRO A 76 -24.77 7.76 -0.58
N ASN A 77 -25.34 6.66 -0.07
CA ASN A 77 -25.27 5.35 -0.72
C ASN A 77 -25.67 5.36 -2.21
N PRO A 78 -26.74 6.04 -2.66
CA PRO A 78 -27.09 6.10 -4.08
C PRO A 78 -25.99 6.69 -4.97
N ILE A 79 -25.14 7.56 -4.42
CA ILE A 79 -24.01 8.15 -5.13
C ILE A 79 -22.84 7.17 -5.15
N LYS A 80 -22.50 6.54 -4.01
CA LYS A 80 -21.44 5.53 -3.96
C LYS A 80 -21.71 4.34 -4.89
N GLU A 81 -22.97 3.91 -4.99
CA GLU A 81 -23.39 2.81 -5.87
C GLU A 81 -23.20 3.10 -7.37
N LYS A 82 -23.09 4.37 -7.81
CA LYS A 82 -22.69 4.69 -9.19
C LYS A 82 -21.32 4.12 -9.55
N TYR A 83 -20.46 3.96 -8.54
CA TYR A 83 -19.09 3.46 -8.68
C TYR A 83 -18.96 1.98 -8.31
N LYS A 84 -20.07 1.24 -8.20
CA LYS A 84 -20.05 -0.15 -7.72
C LYS A 84 -19.04 -1.01 -8.49
N SER A 85 -18.30 -1.82 -7.75
CA SER A 85 -17.38 -2.80 -8.30
C SER A 85 -18.13 -3.82 -9.14
N ILE A 86 -17.66 -4.05 -10.37
CA ILE A 86 -18.24 -5.02 -11.29
C ILE A 86 -17.20 -6.10 -11.56
N ILE A 87 -17.61 -7.37 -11.48
CA ILE A 87 -16.71 -8.51 -11.65
C ILE A 87 -15.98 -8.45 -13.00
N ASN A 88 -16.66 -8.01 -14.05
CA ASN A 88 -16.09 -7.90 -15.40
C ASN A 88 -15.11 -6.72 -15.58
N THR A 89 -15.05 -5.75 -14.67
CA THR A 89 -14.08 -4.64 -14.71
C THR A 89 -12.81 -4.95 -13.92
N GLY A 90 -12.64 -6.20 -13.50
CA GLY A 90 -11.49 -6.66 -12.74
C GLY A 90 -11.55 -6.28 -11.26
N TYR A 91 -12.74 -6.08 -10.70
CA TYR A 91 -12.99 -5.66 -9.32
C TYR A 91 -12.70 -4.18 -9.01
N HIS A 92 -12.56 -3.33 -10.03
CA HIS A 92 -12.44 -1.89 -9.85
C HIS A 92 -13.77 -1.27 -9.39
N GLY A 93 -13.71 -0.41 -8.37
CA GLY A 93 -14.83 0.37 -7.88
C GLY A 93 -15.18 0.10 -6.41
N TYR A 94 -16.33 0.62 -6.00
CA TYR A 94 -16.90 0.61 -4.66
C TYR A 94 -17.52 -0.74 -4.29
N THR A 95 -17.21 -1.22 -3.10
CA THR A 95 -17.80 -2.43 -2.50
C THR A 95 -18.44 -2.02 -1.18
N SER A 96 -19.75 -2.25 -1.05
CA SER A 96 -20.53 -1.80 0.10
C SER A 96 -20.29 -2.64 1.34
N GLN A 97 -20.68 -2.10 2.50
CA GLN A 97 -20.73 -2.86 3.73
C GLN A 97 -21.51 -4.16 3.56
N GLN A 98 -21.05 -5.21 4.24
CA GLN A 98 -21.73 -6.51 4.30
C GLN A 98 -21.78 -7.29 2.99
N SER A 99 -21.05 -6.85 1.95
CA SER A 99 -20.99 -7.55 0.67
C SER A 99 -19.93 -8.65 0.62
N GLU A 100 -18.94 -8.63 1.52
CA GLU A 100 -17.87 -9.62 1.62
C GLU A 100 -18.03 -10.53 2.84
N ARG A 101 -17.68 -11.82 2.67
CA ARG A 101 -17.68 -12.82 3.74
C ARG A 101 -16.25 -13.12 4.18
N ILE A 102 -16.01 -13.06 5.49
CA ILE A 102 -14.69 -13.27 6.11
C ILE A 102 -14.32 -14.77 6.10
N ASN A 103 -15.29 -15.65 6.28
CA ASN A 103 -15.08 -17.10 6.35
C ASN A 103 -16.23 -17.90 5.73
N LYS A 104 -16.02 -19.21 5.62
CA LYS A 104 -17.04 -20.16 5.13
C LYS A 104 -18.28 -20.22 6.01
N ASP A 105 -18.15 -19.85 7.28
CA ASP A 105 -19.23 -19.82 8.27
C ASP A 105 -20.15 -18.60 8.12
N GLY A 106 -19.87 -17.72 7.14
CA GLY A 106 -20.75 -16.61 6.78
C GLY A 106 -20.60 -15.39 7.67
N LEU A 107 -19.49 -15.24 8.40
CA LEU A 107 -19.20 -14.00 9.10
C LEU A 107 -19.08 -12.86 8.09
N ILE A 108 -19.96 -11.88 8.23
CA ILE A 108 -20.08 -10.75 7.30
C ILE A 108 -19.09 -9.66 7.68
N GLU A 109 -18.39 -9.12 6.70
CA GLU A 109 -17.44 -8.04 6.94
C GLU A 109 -18.14 -6.68 7.03
N PHE A 110 -17.88 -5.96 8.12
CA PHE A 110 -18.39 -4.61 8.32
C PHE A 110 -17.35 -3.58 7.87
N LYS A 111 -17.00 -3.62 6.58
CA LYS A 111 -16.17 -2.62 5.91
C LYS A 111 -16.81 -2.23 4.59
N GLU A 112 -16.51 -1.03 4.12
CA GLU A 112 -16.64 -0.68 2.72
C GLU A 112 -15.25 -0.48 2.11
N SER A 113 -15.12 -0.65 0.81
CA SER A 113 -13.86 -0.46 0.10
C SER A 113 -14.08 0.22 -1.26
N TYR A 114 -13.02 0.82 -1.78
CA TYR A 114 -12.96 1.31 -3.15
C TYR A 114 -11.66 0.86 -3.78
N ASN A 115 -11.75 -0.04 -4.75
CA ASN A 115 -10.59 -0.63 -5.40
C ASN A 115 -10.22 0.13 -6.67
N ILE A 116 -8.95 0.51 -6.81
CA ILE A 116 -8.44 1.24 -7.98
C ILE A 116 -7.44 0.33 -8.69
N ILE A 117 -7.76 -0.10 -9.90
CA ILE A 117 -7.01 -1.15 -10.61
C ILE A 117 -6.55 -0.62 -11.96
N GLY A 118 -5.27 -0.25 -12.04
CA GLY A 118 -4.68 0.35 -13.24
C GLY A 118 -5.05 1.82 -13.44
N TYR A 119 -4.51 2.40 -14.51
CA TYR A 119 -4.72 3.79 -14.90
C TYR A 119 -5.99 3.97 -15.75
N ASN A 120 -6.48 5.20 -15.88
CA ASN A 120 -7.64 5.58 -16.71
C ASN A 120 -8.96 4.91 -16.31
N ARG A 121 -9.26 4.94 -15.02
CA ARG A 121 -10.53 4.43 -14.48
C ARG A 121 -11.54 5.54 -14.22
N TYR A 122 -12.82 5.17 -14.19
CA TYR A 122 -13.88 6.09 -13.79
C TYR A 122 -13.85 6.28 -12.28
N LEU A 123 -13.42 7.47 -11.85
CA LEU A 123 -13.20 7.83 -10.45
C LEU A 123 -14.16 8.97 -10.05
N PRO A 124 -14.42 9.19 -8.75
CA PRO A 124 -15.44 10.11 -8.25
C PRO A 124 -15.01 11.59 -8.30
N ASP A 125 -14.47 12.05 -9.43
CA ASP A 125 -14.11 13.46 -9.62
C ASP A 125 -15.33 14.38 -9.74
N GLU A 126 -16.49 13.84 -10.16
CA GLU A 126 -17.76 14.59 -10.22
C GLU A 126 -18.19 15.08 -8.82
N GLU A 127 -18.09 14.22 -7.81
CA GLU A 127 -18.44 14.56 -6.43
C GLU A 127 -17.26 15.07 -5.61
N ILE A 128 -16.03 14.68 -5.97
CA ILE A 128 -14.82 14.99 -5.21
C ILE A 128 -13.73 15.47 -6.16
N SER A 129 -13.65 16.78 -6.32
CA SER A 129 -12.60 17.42 -7.13
C SER A 129 -11.20 16.92 -6.75
N GLU A 130 -10.37 16.71 -7.78
CA GLU A 130 -8.99 16.24 -7.71
C GLU A 130 -8.79 14.80 -7.18
N PHE A 131 -9.84 13.98 -7.12
CA PHE A 131 -9.73 12.59 -6.66
C PHE A 131 -8.74 11.81 -7.54
N SER A 132 -8.95 11.77 -8.86
CA SER A 132 -8.06 11.04 -9.77
C SER A 132 -6.63 11.55 -9.74
N LYS A 133 -6.47 12.89 -9.79
CA LYS A 133 -5.15 13.53 -9.80
C LYS A 133 -4.34 13.17 -8.56
N THR A 134 -4.97 13.22 -7.39
CA THR A 134 -4.32 12.91 -6.12
C THR A 134 -3.97 11.42 -6.03
N ILE A 135 -4.91 10.54 -6.38
CA ILE A 135 -4.68 9.09 -6.39
C ILE A 135 -3.56 8.70 -7.36
N ASN A 136 -3.55 9.24 -8.58
CA ASN A 136 -2.49 8.96 -9.55
C ASN A 136 -1.12 9.44 -9.02
N THR A 137 -1.07 10.63 -8.43
CA THR A 137 0.17 11.18 -7.85
C THR A 137 0.74 10.29 -6.74
N ILE A 138 -0.10 9.80 -5.82
CA ILE A 138 0.36 8.89 -4.76
C ILE A 138 0.71 7.50 -5.31
N THR A 139 -0.01 7.03 -6.33
CA THR A 139 0.27 5.75 -6.99
C THR A 139 1.67 5.74 -7.61
N GLU A 140 2.08 6.80 -8.30
CA GLU A 140 3.45 6.93 -8.82
C GLU A 140 4.51 6.86 -7.71
N LYS A 141 4.27 7.54 -6.58
CA LYS A 141 5.18 7.49 -5.42
C LYS A 141 5.28 6.07 -4.84
N LEU A 142 4.15 5.38 -4.71
CA LEU A 142 4.09 3.98 -4.23
C LEU A 142 4.76 3.01 -5.20
N LEU A 143 4.63 3.22 -6.51
CA LEU A 143 5.31 2.42 -7.53
C LEU A 143 6.81 2.60 -7.47
N ASN A 144 7.31 3.82 -7.27
CA ASN A 144 8.74 4.06 -7.08
C ASN A 144 9.29 3.29 -5.87
N ILE A 145 8.59 3.36 -4.72
CA ILE A 145 8.96 2.59 -3.52
C ILE A 145 8.95 1.08 -3.82
N SER A 146 7.91 0.60 -4.51
CA SER A 146 7.76 -0.82 -4.87
C SER A 146 8.91 -1.31 -5.76
N ASN A 147 9.31 -0.51 -6.74
CA ASN A 147 10.43 -0.83 -7.64
C ASN A 147 11.76 -0.95 -6.90
N ILE A 148 12.00 -0.09 -5.89
CA ILE A 148 13.21 -0.18 -5.06
C ILE A 148 13.19 -1.45 -4.22
N LEU A 149 12.06 -1.76 -3.57
CA LEU A 149 11.90 -2.99 -2.78
C LEU A 149 12.11 -4.24 -3.64
N LEU A 150 11.56 -4.26 -4.87
CA LEU A 150 11.75 -5.38 -5.81
C LEU A 150 13.21 -5.57 -6.23
N GLN A 151 13.95 -4.47 -6.45
CA GLN A 151 15.39 -4.55 -6.74
C GLN A 151 16.19 -5.07 -5.54
N LEU A 152 15.86 -4.64 -4.31
CA LEU A 152 16.48 -5.19 -3.09
C LEU A 152 16.20 -6.69 -2.94
N PHE A 153 14.98 -7.14 -3.25
CA PHE A 153 14.67 -8.57 -3.27
C PHE A 153 15.53 -9.32 -4.29
N ALA A 154 15.68 -8.80 -5.52
CA ALA A 154 16.53 -9.40 -6.54
C ALA A 154 17.98 -9.55 -6.06
N ILE A 155 18.57 -8.50 -5.48
CA ILE A 155 19.93 -8.52 -4.91
C ILE A 155 20.05 -9.56 -3.78
N SER A 156 19.04 -9.65 -2.92
CA SER A 156 19.04 -10.60 -1.79
C SER A 156 18.99 -12.06 -2.26
N LEU A 157 18.41 -12.32 -3.43
CA LEU A 157 18.30 -13.65 -4.02
C LEU A 157 19.55 -14.04 -4.79
N ASP A 158 20.22 -13.10 -5.47
CA ASP A 158 21.47 -13.36 -6.19
C ASP A 158 22.68 -13.56 -5.27
N SER A 159 22.67 -12.92 -4.09
CA SER A 159 23.72 -13.09 -3.07
C SER A 159 23.70 -14.45 -2.34
N CYS A 160 22.80 -15.36 -2.74
CA CYS A 160 22.73 -16.73 -2.24
C CYS A 160 23.38 -17.77 -3.18
N LYS A 161 24.04 -17.34 -4.27
CA LYS A 161 24.81 -18.20 -5.17
C LYS A 161 26.24 -18.37 -4.72
#